data_AF-A0A396BAP0-F1
#
_entry.id   AF-A0A396BAP0-F1
#
_cell.length_a   1.000
_cell.length_b   1.000
_cell.length_c   1.000
_cell.angle_alpha   90.00
_cell.angle_beta   90.00
_cell.angle_gamma   90.00
#
_symmetry.space_group_name_H-M   'P 1'
#
loop_
_entity.id
_entity.type
_entity.pdbx_description
1 polymer ?
#
loop_
_entity_poly.entity_id
_entity_poly.type
_entity_poly.pdbx_seq_one_letter_code
_entity_poly.pdbx_strand_id
1 'polypeptide(L)'
;MYGCVFKDVKAAFHHFLINYNQGRPFILAGFSQGGKSVVELMKHLSEEERKRMIAAYVLGYKVTPADVEKAPWIKPATDSIDTGVTICYNSVSDVKYIKSVVSAPNVMCINPVNWCTDATPAVLNDTITVTVDPHCKVGHSLNITKSAN
;
A
#
# COMPACT_ATOMS: atom_id res chain seq x y z
N MET A 1 18.20 14.62 -1.57
CA MET A 1 18.65 13.43 -2.33
C MET A 1 17.51 12.54 -2.85
N TYR A 2 16.29 12.53 -2.28
CA TYR A 2 15.17 11.72 -2.82
C TYR A 2 14.63 12.16 -4.20
N GLY A 3 14.84 13.43 -4.58
CA GLY A 3 14.29 13.98 -5.82
C GLY A 3 14.95 13.46 -7.12
N CYS A 4 16.18 12.94 -7.08
CA CYS A 4 16.77 12.29 -8.24
C CYS A 4 16.23 10.86 -8.40
N VAL A 5 16.20 10.08 -7.32
CA VAL A 5 15.74 8.68 -7.33
C VAL A 5 14.29 8.55 -7.81
N PHE A 6 13.40 9.44 -7.39
CA PHE A 6 12.01 9.38 -7.87
C PHE A 6 11.87 9.74 -9.36
N LYS A 7 12.72 10.65 -9.88
CA LYS A 7 12.71 10.98 -11.31
C LYS A 7 13.07 9.77 -12.15
N ASP A 8 14.06 8.99 -11.72
CA ASP A 8 14.48 7.78 -12.42
C ASP A 8 13.38 6.71 -12.40
N VAL A 9 12.72 6.52 -11.25
CA VAL A 9 11.56 5.62 -11.15
C VAL A 9 10.43 6.04 -12.09
N LYS A 10 10.10 7.33 -12.13
CA LYS A 10 9.06 7.87 -13.02
C LYS A 10 9.43 7.68 -14.49
N ALA A 11 10.68 7.93 -14.86
CA ALA A 11 11.18 7.73 -16.22
C ALA A 11 11.13 6.25 -16.63
N ALA A 12 11.57 5.34 -15.74
CA ALA A 12 11.52 3.90 -15.98
C ALA A 12 10.08 3.39 -16.14
N PHE A 13 9.15 3.84 -15.29
CA PHE A 13 7.74 3.48 -15.41
C PHE A 13 7.13 3.97 -16.73
N HIS A 14 7.41 5.21 -17.13
CA HIS A 14 6.94 5.75 -18.41
C HIS A 14 7.51 4.99 -19.61
N HIS A 15 8.81 4.67 -19.56
CA HIS A 15 9.46 3.84 -20.58
C HIS A 15 8.82 2.44 -20.66
N PHE A 16 8.47 1.84 -19.52
CA PHE A 16 7.72 0.59 -19.47
C PHE A 16 6.36 0.69 -20.17
N LEU A 17 5.59 1.73 -19.84
CA LEU A 17 4.26 1.94 -20.41
C LEU A 17 4.27 2.09 -21.93
N ILE A 18 5.25 2.82 -22.47
CA ILE A 18 5.37 3.09 -23.91
C ILE A 18 5.90 1.87 -24.67
N ASN A 19 6.96 1.23 -24.17
CA ASN A 19 7.74 0.29 -24.98
C ASN A 19 7.38 -1.18 -24.75
N TYR A 20 6.83 -1.52 -23.58
CA TYR A 20 6.66 -2.92 -23.16
C TYR A 20 5.23 -3.27 -22.75
N ASN A 21 4.47 -2.33 -22.17
CA ASN A 21 3.17 -2.64 -21.58
C ASN A 21 2.06 -2.94 -22.61
N GLN A 22 2.19 -2.44 -23.85
CA GLN A 22 1.23 -2.69 -24.95
C GLN A 22 -0.23 -2.39 -24.57
N GLY A 23 -0.45 -1.35 -23.77
CA GLY A 23 -1.80 -0.96 -23.31
C GLY A 23 -2.44 -1.89 -22.27
N ARG A 24 -1.73 -2.92 -21.77
CA ARG A 24 -2.27 -3.85 -20.78
C ARG A 24 -2.55 -3.16 -19.44
N PRO A 25 -3.50 -3.70 -18.65
CA PRO A 25 -3.61 -3.34 -17.24
C PRO A 25 -2.35 -3.71 -16.47
N PHE A 26 -2.04 -2.96 -15.42
CA PHE A 26 -0.81 -3.14 -14.63
C PHE A 26 -1.06 -3.02 -13.13
N ILE A 27 -0.12 -3.54 -12.33
CA ILE A 27 -0.06 -3.31 -10.90
C ILE A 27 1.17 -2.48 -10.56
N LEU A 28 1.09 -1.73 -9.47
CA LEU A 28 2.26 -1.10 -8.84
C LEU A 28 2.53 -1.84 -7.53
N ALA A 29 3.78 -2.19 -7.25
CA ALA A 29 4.14 -2.84 -6.01
C ALA A 29 5.48 -2.30 -5.50
N GLY A 30 5.54 -2.00 -4.21
CA GLY A 30 6.72 -1.45 -3.59
C GLY A 30 6.77 -1.73 -2.10
N PHE A 31 7.95 -2.11 -1.63
CA PHE A 31 8.23 -2.33 -0.21
C PHE A 31 9.15 -1.24 0.34
N SER A 32 8.84 -0.72 1.52
CA SER A 32 9.63 0.31 2.21
C SER A 32 9.83 1.55 1.34
N GLN A 33 11.06 1.88 0.95
CA GLN A 33 11.33 2.98 0.02
C GLN A 33 10.63 2.79 -1.34
N GLY A 34 10.46 1.55 -1.79
CA GLY A 34 9.65 1.25 -2.97
C GLY A 34 8.18 1.61 -2.78
N GLY A 35 7.63 1.40 -1.58
CA GLY A 35 6.25 1.80 -1.25
C GLY A 35 6.07 3.31 -1.33
N LYS A 36 7.07 4.09 -0.87
CA LYS A 36 7.10 5.54 -1.08
C LYS A 36 7.05 5.91 -2.57
N SER A 37 7.85 5.23 -3.39
CA SER A 37 7.86 5.46 -4.84
C SER A 37 6.53 5.12 -5.50
N VAL A 38 5.84 4.07 -5.05
CA VAL A 38 4.47 3.74 -5.52
C VAL A 38 3.50 4.87 -5.19
N VAL A 39 3.47 5.34 -3.94
CA VAL A 39 2.58 6.45 -3.53
C VAL A 39 2.88 7.70 -4.36
N GLU A 40 4.14 8.04 -4.58
CA GLU A 40 4.52 9.17 -5.42
C GLU A 40 4.15 8.97 -6.90
N LEU A 41 4.31 7.76 -7.46
CA LEU A 41 3.89 7.44 -8.83
C LEU A 41 2.38 7.60 -9.01
N MET A 42 1.59 7.08 -8.07
CA MET A 42 0.12 7.15 -8.12
C MET A 42 -0.39 8.59 -8.24
N LYS A 43 0.25 9.55 -7.60
CA LYS A 43 -0.10 10.98 -7.68
C LYS A 43 0.12 11.59 -9.07
N HIS A 44 0.94 10.96 -9.91
CA HIS A 44 1.32 11.47 -11.23
C HIS A 44 0.68 10.67 -12.38
N LEU A 45 -0.15 9.66 -12.08
CA LEU A 45 -0.86 8.92 -13.12
C LEU A 45 -1.92 9.81 -13.78
N SER A 46 -1.95 9.78 -15.10
CA SER A 46 -3.06 10.31 -15.91
C SER A 46 -4.35 9.52 -15.65
N GLU A 47 -5.50 10.07 -16.06
CA GLU A 47 -6.77 9.35 -15.96
C GLU A 47 -6.76 7.99 -16.67
N GLU A 48 -6.19 7.92 -17.87
CA GLU A 48 -6.11 6.68 -18.64
C GLU A 48 -5.16 5.64 -18.02
N GLU A 49 -4.09 6.09 -17.37
CA GLU A 49 -3.23 5.20 -16.59
C GLU A 49 -3.94 4.70 -15.32
N ARG A 50 -4.70 5.56 -14.64
CA ARG A 50 -5.50 5.18 -13.46
C ARG A 50 -6.53 4.12 -13.80
N LYS A 51 -7.24 4.24 -14.93
CA LYS A 51 -8.21 3.24 -15.40
C LYS A 51 -7.58 1.87 -15.68
N ARG A 52 -6.29 1.84 -16.04
CA ARG A 52 -5.54 0.60 -16.32
C ARG A 52 -4.79 0.06 -15.10
N MET A 53 -4.67 0.83 -14.02
CA MET A 53 -4.05 0.37 -12.79
C MET A 53 -5.03 -0.55 -12.05
N ILE A 54 -4.71 -1.84 -11.96
CA ILE A 54 -5.53 -2.83 -11.26
C ILE A 54 -5.40 -2.64 -9.74
N ALA A 55 -4.18 -2.54 -9.23
CA ALA A 55 -3.94 -2.38 -7.80
C ALA A 55 -2.57 -1.75 -7.53
N ALA A 56 -2.45 -1.09 -6.38
CA ALA A 56 -1.19 -0.57 -5.85
C ALA A 56 -0.86 -1.19 -4.48
N TYR A 57 0.20 -1.98 -4.40
CA TYR A 57 0.72 -2.57 -3.17
C TYR A 57 1.75 -1.63 -2.54
N VAL A 58 1.36 -0.97 -1.45
CA VAL A 58 2.20 -0.06 -0.66
C VAL A 58 2.56 -0.77 0.63
N LEU A 59 3.66 -1.53 0.60
CA LEU A 59 4.08 -2.38 1.70
C LEU A 59 5.19 -1.70 2.49
N GLY A 60 5.18 -1.78 3.83
CA GLY A 60 6.28 -1.24 4.63
C GLY A 60 6.40 0.30 4.56
N TYR A 61 5.35 0.99 4.13
CA TYR A 61 5.29 2.44 4.00
C TYR A 61 3.86 2.96 4.23
N LYS A 62 3.72 4.26 4.50
CA LYS A 62 2.46 4.93 4.84
C LYS A 62 1.84 5.66 3.65
N VAL A 63 0.52 5.77 3.65
CA VAL A 63 -0.26 6.70 2.84
C VAL A 63 -0.83 7.77 3.76
N THR A 64 -0.35 9.01 3.64
CA THR A 64 -0.70 10.10 4.55
C THR A 64 -2.01 10.81 4.13
N PRO A 65 -2.66 11.59 5.01
CA PRO A 65 -3.80 12.45 4.64
C PRO A 65 -3.49 13.40 3.47
N ALA A 66 -2.29 13.98 3.45
CA ALA A 66 -1.86 14.86 2.36
C ALA A 66 -1.72 14.11 1.02
N ASP A 67 -1.42 12.81 1.04
CA ASP A 67 -1.33 12.01 -0.18
C ASP A 67 -2.72 11.83 -0.80
N VAL A 68 -3.73 11.53 0.01
CA VAL A 68 -5.11 11.35 -0.47
C VAL A 68 -5.81 12.68 -0.76
N GLU A 69 -5.44 13.76 -0.09
CA GLU A 69 -5.90 15.11 -0.44
C GLU A 69 -5.40 15.52 -1.83
N LYS A 70 -4.11 15.28 -2.10
CA LYS A 70 -3.50 15.60 -3.40
C LYS A 70 -3.96 14.65 -4.52
N ALA A 71 -4.22 13.39 -4.18
CA ALA A 71 -4.64 12.36 -5.11
C ALA A 71 -5.83 11.56 -4.54
N PRO A 72 -7.07 12.08 -4.64
CA PRO A 72 -8.26 11.46 -4.06
C PRO A 72 -8.60 10.06 -4.61
N TRP A 73 -7.96 9.65 -5.70
CA TRP A 73 -8.08 8.30 -6.26
C TRP A 73 -7.23 7.25 -5.50
N ILE A 74 -6.37 7.66 -4.57
CA ILE A 74 -5.68 6.74 -3.67
C ILE A 74 -6.67 6.35 -2.57
N LYS A 75 -7.30 5.18 -2.72
CA LYS A 75 -8.32 4.66 -1.80
C LYS A 75 -7.99 3.21 -1.39
N PRO A 76 -8.35 2.77 -0.18
CA PRO A 76 -8.14 1.39 0.23
C PRO A 76 -8.96 0.42 -0.62
N ALA A 77 -8.46 -0.81 -0.78
CA ALA A 77 -9.29 -1.93 -1.18
C ALA A 77 -10.30 -2.27 -0.08
N THR A 78 -11.46 -2.76 -0.50
CA THR A 78 -12.57 -3.19 0.37
C THR A 78 -12.98 -4.64 0.11
N ASP A 79 -12.65 -5.17 -1.06
CA ASP A 79 -12.83 -6.58 -1.45
C ASP A 79 -11.61 -7.08 -2.24
N SER A 80 -11.43 -8.38 -2.24
CA SER A 80 -10.50 -9.15 -3.08
C SER A 80 -10.63 -8.91 -4.59
N ILE A 81 -11.83 -8.53 -5.07
CA ILE A 81 -12.09 -8.30 -6.50
C ILE A 81 -11.98 -6.84 -6.92
N ASP A 82 -11.66 -5.94 -5.98
CA ASP A 82 -11.58 -4.52 -6.27
C ASP A 82 -10.44 -4.20 -7.25
N THR A 83 -10.68 -3.21 -8.11
CA THR A 83 -9.67 -2.67 -9.03
C THR A 83 -9.55 -1.15 -8.86
N GLY A 84 -8.38 -0.60 -9.22
CA GLY A 84 -8.06 0.81 -8.99
C GLY A 84 -7.91 1.16 -7.50
N VAL A 85 -7.48 0.19 -6.69
CA VAL A 85 -7.39 0.30 -5.23
C VAL A 85 -5.96 0.16 -4.72
N THR A 86 -5.75 0.61 -3.49
CA THR A 86 -4.48 0.53 -2.77
C THR A 86 -4.56 -0.54 -1.70
N ILE A 87 -3.63 -1.49 -1.73
CA ILE A 87 -3.37 -2.43 -0.64
C ILE A 87 -2.18 -1.89 0.14
N CYS A 88 -2.46 -1.32 1.31
CA CYS A 88 -1.43 -0.78 2.19
C CYS A 88 -1.46 -1.51 3.52
N TYR A 89 -0.31 -2.05 3.93
CA TYR A 89 -0.11 -2.59 5.27
C TYR A 89 1.36 -2.61 5.62
N ASN A 90 1.63 -2.58 6.93
CA ASN A 90 2.94 -2.82 7.51
C ASN A 90 2.87 -4.09 8.34
N SER A 91 3.92 -4.90 8.32
CA SER A 91 3.97 -6.12 9.14
C SER A 91 5.10 -5.97 10.14
N VAL A 92 4.78 -6.08 11.43
CA VAL A 92 5.75 -6.19 12.51
C VAL A 92 5.45 -7.44 13.34
N SER A 93 6.50 -8.01 13.95
CA SER A 93 6.37 -9.13 14.87
C SER A 93 5.79 -8.72 16.25
N ASP A 94 5.91 -7.44 16.61
CA ASP A 94 5.44 -6.87 17.87
C ASP A 94 5.26 -5.35 17.67
N VAL A 95 4.23 -4.78 18.28
CA VAL A 95 3.90 -3.33 18.28
C VAL A 95 5.11 -2.45 18.59
N LYS A 96 6.00 -2.88 19.48
CA LYS A 96 7.17 -2.09 19.89
C LYS A 96 8.17 -1.84 18.76
N TYR A 97 8.11 -2.63 17.69
CA TYR A 97 8.99 -2.48 16.52
C TYR A 97 8.40 -1.57 15.43
N ILE A 98 7.22 -0.97 15.67
CA ILE A 98 6.62 0.00 14.76
C ILE A 98 7.52 1.23 14.66
N LYS A 99 7.94 1.54 13.44
CA LYS A 99 8.72 2.74 13.13
C LYS A 99 7.78 3.83 12.58
N SER A 100 7.45 4.82 13.40
CA SER A 100 6.55 5.93 13.03
C SER A 100 6.94 6.63 11.72
N VAL A 101 8.23 6.72 11.40
CA VAL A 101 8.72 7.35 10.17
C VAL A 101 8.11 6.72 8.90
N VAL A 102 7.93 5.40 8.87
CA VAL A 102 7.34 4.67 7.74
C VAL A 102 5.88 4.34 7.94
N SER A 103 5.38 4.40 9.18
CA SER A 103 4.02 3.94 9.48
C SER A 103 3.03 5.04 9.83
N ALA A 104 3.44 6.30 10.06
CA ALA A 104 2.50 7.35 10.48
C ALA A 104 2.84 8.77 9.99
N PRO A 105 1.83 9.63 9.77
CA PRO A 105 0.39 9.30 9.76
C PRO A 105 0.06 8.40 8.57
N ASN A 106 -0.94 7.54 8.73
CA ASN A 106 -1.41 6.63 7.70
C ASN A 106 -2.95 6.62 7.72
N VAL A 107 -3.59 6.74 6.56
CA VAL A 107 -5.06 6.80 6.44
C VAL A 107 -5.70 5.48 6.11
N MET A 108 -4.91 4.47 5.77
CA MET A 108 -5.42 3.17 5.37
C MET A 108 -4.51 2.04 5.81
N CYS A 109 -5.12 0.95 6.24
CA CYS A 109 -4.44 -0.30 6.49
C CYS A 109 -5.42 -1.46 6.28
N ILE A 110 -5.02 -2.45 5.50
CA ILE A 110 -5.88 -3.58 5.11
C ILE A 110 -5.24 -4.88 5.58
N ASN A 111 -6.03 -5.74 6.19
CA ASN A 111 -5.66 -7.12 6.42
C ASN A 111 -5.82 -7.91 5.10
N PRO A 112 -4.73 -8.37 4.47
CA PRO A 112 -4.81 -9.02 3.15
C PRO A 112 -5.47 -10.41 3.19
N VAL A 113 -5.78 -10.95 4.36
CA VAL A 113 -6.40 -12.28 4.51
C VAL A 113 -7.92 -12.21 4.43
N ASN A 114 -8.54 -11.12 4.92
CA ASN A 114 -9.99 -10.94 4.92
C ASN A 114 -10.46 -9.62 4.25
N TRP A 115 -9.52 -8.78 3.79
CA TRP A 115 -9.80 -7.49 3.15
C TRP A 115 -10.45 -6.44 4.05
N CYS A 116 -10.51 -6.70 5.36
CA CYS A 116 -11.03 -5.76 6.34
C CYS A 116 -9.98 -4.72 6.74
N THR A 117 -10.45 -3.51 7.08
CA THR A 117 -9.62 -2.41 7.62
C THR A 117 -9.78 -2.24 9.13
N ASP A 118 -10.56 -3.10 9.77
CA ASP A 118 -10.82 -3.10 11.21
C ASP A 118 -10.12 -4.26 11.92
N ALA A 119 -10.34 -4.38 13.23
CA ALA A 119 -9.72 -5.40 14.07
C ALA A 119 -10.32 -6.81 13.88
N THR A 120 -11.07 -7.06 12.81
CA THR A 120 -11.59 -8.40 12.53
C THR A 120 -10.41 -9.35 12.24
N PRO A 121 -10.20 -10.38 13.08
CA PRO A 121 -9.12 -11.35 12.88
C PRO A 121 -9.40 -12.22 11.66
N ALA A 122 -8.33 -12.73 11.06
CA ALA A 122 -8.38 -13.68 9.96
C ALA A 122 -7.34 -14.78 10.16
N VAL A 123 -7.65 -16.02 9.79
CA VAL A 123 -6.73 -17.15 9.92
C VAL A 123 -6.15 -17.49 8.55
N LEU A 124 -4.83 -17.45 8.45
CA LEU A 124 -4.06 -17.87 7.28
C LEU A 124 -3.48 -19.26 7.53
N ASN A 125 -3.74 -20.19 6.60
CA ASN A 125 -3.23 -21.58 6.61
C ASN A 125 -3.43 -22.29 7.96
N ASP A 126 -4.59 -22.09 8.60
CA ASP A 126 -5.02 -22.72 9.87
C ASP A 126 -4.08 -22.53 11.08
N THR A 127 -3.06 -21.68 10.96
CA THR A 127 -1.94 -21.62 11.92
C THR A 127 -1.48 -20.20 12.23
N ILE A 128 -1.95 -19.20 11.50
CA ILE A 128 -1.51 -17.80 11.65
C ILE A 128 -2.73 -16.90 11.74
N THR A 129 -2.96 -16.29 12.90
CA THR A 129 -3.97 -15.25 13.05
C THR A 129 -3.40 -13.89 12.62
N VAL A 130 -4.15 -13.15 11.82
CA VAL A 130 -3.80 -11.81 11.33
C VAL A 130 -4.90 -10.84 11.73
N THR A 131 -4.54 -9.71 12.34
CA THR A 131 -5.50 -8.71 12.82
C THR A 131 -4.95 -7.31 12.56
N VAL A 132 -5.79 -6.35 12.17
CA VAL A 132 -5.39 -4.94 12.13
C VAL A 132 -5.43 -4.38 13.55
N ASP A 133 -4.41 -3.63 13.97
CA ASP A 133 -4.47 -2.87 15.23
C ASP A 133 -5.20 -1.53 15.02
N PRO A 134 -6.41 -1.34 15.60
CA PRO A 134 -7.17 -0.11 15.45
C PRO A 134 -6.71 1.00 16.42
N HIS A 135 -5.92 0.66 17.45
CA HIS A 135 -5.56 1.52 18.57
C HIS A 135 -4.18 2.16 18.44
N CYS A 136 -3.40 1.80 17.42
CA CYS A 136 -2.21 2.54 17.04
C CYS A 136 -2.59 3.96 16.59
N LYS A 137 -2.73 4.89 17.55
CA LYS A 137 -2.96 6.34 17.36
C LYS A 137 -1.79 7.07 16.68
N VAL A 138 -0.88 6.32 16.08
CA VAL A 138 0.16 6.76 15.17
C VAL A 138 -0.20 6.06 13.85
N GLY A 139 -1.28 6.53 13.22
CA GLY A 139 -1.85 6.09 11.93
C GLY A 139 -1.66 4.61 11.59
N HIS A 140 -2.66 3.76 11.88
CA HIS A 140 -2.84 2.40 11.36
C HIS A 140 -1.55 1.67 10.93
N SER A 141 -0.74 1.32 11.92
CA SER A 141 0.35 0.36 11.78
C SER A 141 -0.21 -1.02 12.10
N LEU A 142 0.06 -2.01 11.26
CA LEU A 142 -0.48 -3.36 11.45
C LEU A 142 0.54 -4.24 12.16
N ASN A 143 0.06 -4.96 13.17
CA ASN A 143 0.76 -6.12 13.71
C ASN A 143 0.25 -7.34 12.96
N ILE A 144 1.10 -8.04 12.21
CA ILE A 144 0.81 -9.44 11.90
C ILE A 144 1.36 -10.23 13.07
N THR A 145 0.60 -10.36 14.15
CA THR A 145 0.99 -11.26 15.24
C THR A 145 0.77 -12.69 14.80
N LYS A 146 1.84 -13.32 14.29
CA LYS A 146 1.86 -14.78 14.12
C LYS A 146 1.83 -15.45 15.50
N SER A 147 0.64 -15.81 15.98
CA SER A 147 0.50 -16.82 17.02
C SER A 147 0.42 -18.17 16.33
N ALA A 148 1.47 -19.00 16.47
CA ALA A 148 1.32 -20.42 16.19
C ALA A 148 0.44 -21.02 17.30
N ASN A 149 -0.57 -21.80 16.93
CA ASN A 149 -1.25 -22.69 17.87
C ASN A 149 -0.30 -23.81 18.33
#